data_AF-A0AAW2CCP6-F1
#
_entry.id   AF-A0AAW2CCP6-F1
#
_cell.length_a   1.000
_cell.length_b   1.000
_cell.length_c   1.000
_cell.angle_alpha   90.00
_cell.angle_beta   90.00
_cell.angle_gamma   90.00
#
_symmetry.space_group_name_H-M   'P 1'
#
loop_
_entity.id
_entity.type
_entity.pdbx_description
1 polymer ?
#
loop_
_entity_poly.entity_id
_entity_poly.type
_entity_poly.pdbx_seq_one_letter_code
_entity_poly.pdbx_strand_id
1 'polypeptide(L)'
;VEAEVAVLAGNVLLAFTFEHIAVSMVDVLLARVIRAVGELARSIRTEGLVVGQVVDICSKRLSDVGLEHLEFIPLHKTAALLEAVVVSGAILEGGSYEEVEMLRNFARYVGLLYQVVDDILDVTKSSQELGKIARKDLGGVW
;
A
#
# COMPACT_ATOMS: atom_id res chain seq x y z
N VAL A 1 7.01 -26.15 -4.23
CA VAL A 1 7.59 -25.90 -2.89
C VAL A 1 7.90 -24.42 -2.66
N GLU A 2 8.86 -23.78 -3.33
CA GLU A 2 9.25 -22.39 -3.01
C GLU A 2 8.12 -21.36 -3.16
N ALA A 3 7.37 -21.41 -4.27
CA ALA A 3 6.24 -20.51 -4.50
C ALA A 3 5.08 -20.72 -3.50
N GLU A 4 4.83 -21.98 -3.11
CA GLU A 4 3.79 -22.33 -2.13
C GLU A 4 4.18 -21.83 -0.74
N VAL A 5 5.45 -21.97 -0.36
CA VAL A 5 5.99 -21.42 0.89
C VAL A 5 5.89 -19.90 0.91
N ALA A 6 6.15 -19.21 -0.20
CA ALA A 6 6.00 -17.76 -0.29
C ALA A 6 4.54 -17.31 -0.06
N VAL A 7 3.56 -18.02 -0.65
CA VAL A 7 2.13 -17.75 -0.42
C VAL A 7 1.75 -17.97 1.05
N LEU A 8 2.20 -19.08 1.65
CA LEU A 8 1.95 -19.37 3.06
C LEU A 8 2.59 -18.34 3.99
N ALA A 9 3.81 -17.89 3.70
CA ALA A 9 4.47 -16.83 4.45
C ALA A 9 3.69 -15.51 4.41
N GLY A 10 3.15 -15.14 3.23
CA GLY A 10 2.26 -13.98 3.10
C GLY A 10 1.00 -14.09 3.96
N ASN A 11 0.37 -15.26 3.99
CA ASN A 11 -0.80 -15.51 4.83
C ASN A 11 -0.48 -15.41 6.32
N VAL A 12 0.68 -15.94 6.74
CA VAL A 12 1.15 -15.83 8.13
C VAL A 12 1.39 -14.38 8.52
N LEU A 13 2.07 -13.59 7.68
CA LEU A 13 2.32 -12.18 7.96
C LEU A 13 1.03 -11.36 8.07
N LEU A 14 0.06 -11.64 7.19
CA LEU A 14 -1.25 -10.98 7.24
C LEU A 14 -1.99 -11.32 8.54
N ALA A 15 -2.04 -12.60 8.93
CA ALA A 15 -2.66 -13.02 10.18
C ALA A 15 -1.94 -12.44 11.41
N PHE A 16 -0.61 -12.51 11.41
CA PHE A 16 0.24 -11.99 12.48
C PHE A 16 0.07 -10.49 12.68
N THR A 17 -0.18 -9.72 11.62
CA THR A 17 -0.43 -8.28 11.73
C THR A 17 -1.64 -7.99 12.65
N PHE A 18 -2.75 -8.71 12.46
CA PHE A 18 -3.95 -8.51 13.28
C PHE A 18 -3.78 -9.07 14.71
N GLU A 19 -3.11 -10.21 14.85
CA GLU A 19 -2.75 -10.76 16.17
C GLU A 19 -1.88 -9.76 16.96
N HIS A 20 -0.85 -9.22 16.32
CA HIS A 20 0.09 -8.28 16.94
C HIS A 20 -0.63 -7.01 17.40
N ILE A 21 -1.54 -6.46 16.61
CA ILE A 21 -2.36 -5.31 17.02
C ILE A 21 -3.24 -5.66 18.22
N ALA A 22 -3.89 -6.83 18.21
CA ALA A 22 -4.79 -7.26 19.28
C ALA A 22 -4.06 -7.48 20.62
N VAL A 23 -2.82 -7.99 20.58
CA VAL A 23 -2.05 -8.33 21.80
C VAL A 23 -1.20 -7.17 22.31
N SER A 24 -0.70 -6.30 21.42
CA SER A 24 0.26 -5.25 21.81
C SER A 24 -0.40 -3.95 22.28
N MET A 25 -1.67 -3.72 21.93
CA MET A 25 -2.37 -2.45 22.19
C MET A 25 -3.12 -2.44 23.54
N VAL A 26 -2.46 -2.87 24.62
CA VAL A 26 -3.07 -3.04 25.95
C VAL A 26 -3.45 -1.72 26.64
N ASP A 27 -2.70 -0.64 26.40
CA ASP A 27 -2.90 0.67 27.03
C ASP A 27 -3.71 1.65 26.16
N VAL A 28 -4.24 1.19 25.03
CA VAL A 28 -5.02 2.01 24.08
C VAL A 28 -6.51 1.74 24.27
N LEU A 29 -7.33 2.78 24.18
CA LEU A 29 -8.79 2.63 24.24
C LEU A 29 -9.27 1.65 23.16
N LEU A 30 -9.97 0.58 23.56
CA LEU A 30 -10.42 -0.51 22.68
C LEU A 30 -11.17 -0.01 21.43
N ALA A 31 -12.00 1.04 21.57
CA ALA A 31 -12.71 1.63 20.44
C ALA A 31 -11.77 2.19 19.36
N ARG A 32 -10.62 2.73 19.75
CA ARG A 32 -9.60 3.24 18.82
C ARG A 32 -8.88 2.08 18.12
N VAL A 33 -8.54 1.02 18.85
CA VAL A 33 -7.93 -0.19 18.29
C VAL A 33 -8.85 -0.82 17.24
N ILE A 34 -10.14 -0.99 17.56
CA ILE A 34 -11.14 -1.53 16.62
C ILE A 34 -11.24 -0.65 15.37
N ARG A 35 -11.27 0.68 15.54
CA ARG A 35 -11.33 1.61 14.41
C ARG A 35 -10.07 1.51 13.52
N ALA A 36 -8.87 1.45 14.11
CA ALA A 36 -7.62 1.29 13.38
C ALA A 36 -7.53 -0.06 12.64
N VAL A 37 -7.96 -1.17 13.27
CA VAL A 37 -8.08 -2.47 12.61
C VAL A 37 -9.02 -2.40 11.40
N GLY A 38 -10.15 -1.70 11.55
CA GLY A 38 -11.09 -1.46 10.45
C GLY A 38 -10.49 -0.66 9.30
N GLU A 39 -9.70 0.37 9.59
CA GLU A 39 -8.96 1.14 8.57
C GLU A 39 -7.98 0.27 7.80
N LEU A 40 -7.16 -0.51 8.50
CA LEU A 40 -6.16 -1.40 7.90
C LEU A 40 -6.81 -2.51 7.08
N ALA A 41 -7.88 -3.13 7.58
CA ALA A 41 -8.61 -4.16 6.83
C ALA A 41 -9.22 -3.60 5.54
N ARG A 42 -9.74 -2.37 5.58
CA ARG A 42 -10.32 -1.70 4.42
C ARG A 42 -9.26 -1.41 3.36
N SER A 43 -8.07 -0.96 3.75
CA SER A 43 -7.00 -0.65 2.81
C SER A 43 -6.42 -1.87 2.11
N ILE A 44 -6.61 -3.07 2.65
CA ILE A 44 -6.12 -4.32 2.05
C ILE A 44 -7.18 -4.96 1.14
N ARG A 45 -8.47 -4.63 1.30
CA ARG A 45 -9.58 -5.24 0.55
C ARG A 45 -9.62 -4.77 -0.92
N THR A 46 -10.62 -5.24 -1.67
CA THR A 46 -10.96 -4.91 -3.07
C THR A 46 -11.21 -3.42 -3.37
N GLU A 47 -11.20 -2.55 -2.37
CA GLU A 47 -11.30 -1.08 -2.53
C GLU A 47 -9.94 -0.41 -2.26
N GLY A 48 -8.87 -1.17 -2.04
CA GLY A 48 -7.53 -0.68 -1.72
C GLY A 48 -6.41 -1.47 -2.42
N LEU A 49 -5.43 -1.95 -1.66
CA LEU A 49 -4.20 -2.56 -2.15
C LEU A 49 -4.43 -3.62 -3.22
N VAL A 50 -5.34 -4.56 -2.97
CA VAL A 50 -5.55 -5.72 -3.85
C VAL A 50 -6.07 -5.28 -5.22
N VAL A 51 -6.96 -4.28 -5.31
CA VAL A 51 -7.45 -3.82 -6.63
C VAL A 51 -6.34 -3.12 -7.41
N GLY A 52 -5.51 -2.30 -6.75
CA GLY A 52 -4.36 -1.66 -7.39
C GLY A 52 -3.36 -2.69 -7.93
N GLN A 53 -3.10 -3.76 -7.16
CA GLN A 53 -2.24 -4.86 -7.60
C GLN A 53 -2.82 -5.65 -8.78
N VAL A 54 -4.11 -5.97 -8.75
CA VAL A 54 -4.78 -6.71 -9.83
C VAL A 54 -4.79 -5.88 -11.12
N VAL A 55 -5.15 -4.59 -11.03
CA VAL A 55 -5.15 -3.70 -12.19
C VAL A 55 -3.75 -3.55 -12.77
N ASP A 56 -2.71 -3.35 -11.94
CA ASP A 56 -1.31 -3.33 -12.39
C ASP A 56 -0.90 -4.60 -13.16
N ILE A 57 -1.28 -5.78 -12.67
CA ILE A 57 -0.99 -7.06 -13.35
C ILE A 57 -1.73 -7.16 -14.70
N CYS A 58 -2.99 -6.76 -14.74
CA CYS A 58 -3.81 -6.81 -15.96
C CYS A 58 -3.35 -5.78 -17.01
N SER A 59 -2.95 -4.58 -16.57
CA SER A 59 -2.53 -3.48 -17.44
C SER A 59 -1.18 -3.74 -18.13
N LYS A 60 -0.30 -4.57 -17.57
CA LYS A 60 0.98 -4.95 -18.20
C LYS A 60 0.85 -5.67 -19.54
N ARG A 61 -0.35 -6.12 -19.91
CA ARG A 61 -0.65 -6.76 -21.19
C ARG A 61 -1.32 -5.83 -22.19
N LEU A 62 -1.64 -4.60 -21.79
CA LEU A 62 -2.25 -3.59 -22.64
C LEU A 62 -1.16 -2.77 -23.31
N SER A 63 -1.32 -2.52 -24.61
CA SER A 63 -0.41 -1.68 -25.40
C SER A 63 -0.64 -0.18 -25.24
N ASP A 64 -1.76 0.21 -24.59
CA ASP A 64 -2.11 1.60 -24.35
C ASP A 64 -2.78 1.72 -22.97
N VAL A 65 -2.11 2.40 -22.05
CA VAL A 65 -2.58 2.59 -20.67
C VAL A 65 -2.91 4.07 -20.50
N GLY A 66 -4.21 4.38 -20.48
CA GLY A 66 -4.68 5.75 -20.36
C GLY A 66 -4.31 6.40 -19.01
N LEU A 67 -4.29 7.74 -18.97
CA LEU A 67 -3.98 8.55 -17.78
C LEU A 67 -4.79 8.16 -16.53
N GLU A 68 -6.04 7.72 -16.70
CA GLU A 68 -6.88 7.27 -15.58
C GLU A 68 -6.29 6.05 -14.86
N HIS A 69 -5.61 5.14 -15.58
CA HIS A 69 -4.91 4.00 -14.97
C HIS A 69 -3.62 4.42 -14.27
N LEU A 70 -2.95 5.46 -14.81
CA LEU A 70 -1.73 6.02 -14.23
C LEU A 70 -1.98 6.67 -12.87
N GLU A 71 -3.18 7.20 -12.61
CA GLU A 71 -3.56 7.70 -11.29
C GLU A 71 -4.19 6.60 -10.42
N PHE A 72 -5.02 5.74 -11.00
CA PHE A 72 -5.72 4.68 -10.28
C PHE A 72 -4.76 3.66 -9.64
N ILE A 73 -3.76 3.19 -10.38
CA ILE A 73 -2.85 2.15 -9.90
C ILE A 73 -2.05 2.64 -8.70
N PRO A 74 -1.32 3.77 -8.73
CA PRO A 74 -0.54 4.25 -7.59
C PRO A 74 -1.42 4.57 -6.37
N LEU A 75 -2.61 5.14 -6.60
CA LEU A 75 -3.56 5.45 -5.55
C LEU A 75 -3.95 4.20 -4.75
N HIS A 76 -4.26 3.10 -5.45
CA HIS A 76 -4.74 1.88 -4.79
C HIS A 76 -3.61 0.94 -4.37
N LYS A 77 -2.53 0.84 -5.15
CA LYS A 77 -1.42 -0.09 -4.90
C LYS A 77 -0.45 0.42 -3.84
N THR A 78 -0.25 1.72 -3.77
CA THR A 78 0.81 2.33 -2.95
C THR A 78 0.21 3.27 -1.90
N ALA A 79 -0.61 4.24 -2.32
CA ALA A 79 -1.14 5.25 -1.41
C ALA A 79 -2.13 4.67 -0.39
N ALA A 80 -2.98 3.70 -0.77
CA ALA A 80 -3.97 3.11 0.13
C ALA A 80 -3.38 2.54 1.42
N LEU A 81 -2.22 1.86 1.35
CA LEU A 81 -1.57 1.31 2.55
C LEU A 81 -0.90 2.40 3.38
N LEU A 82 -0.31 3.41 2.73
CA LEU A 82 0.28 4.57 3.43
C LEU A 82 -0.78 5.38 4.17
N GLU A 83 -1.94 5.62 3.53
CA GLU A 83 -3.12 6.23 4.17
C GLU A 83 -3.51 5.45 5.42
N ALA A 84 -3.62 4.13 5.32
CA ALA A 84 -4.03 3.28 6.43
C ALA A 84 -3.06 3.34 7.61
N VAL A 85 -1.74 3.31 7.36
CA VAL A 85 -0.73 3.37 8.44
C VAL A 85 -0.77 4.71 9.14
N VAL A 86 -0.78 5.82 8.39
CA VAL A 86 -0.78 7.17 8.95
C VAL A 86 -2.07 7.44 9.74
N VAL A 87 -3.22 7.10 9.14
CA VAL A 87 -4.54 7.28 9.79
C VAL A 87 -4.69 6.39 11.01
N SER A 88 -4.20 5.15 10.97
CA SER A 88 -4.24 4.25 12.13
C SER A 88 -3.47 4.84 13.31
N GLY A 89 -2.28 5.41 13.06
CA GLY A 89 -1.53 6.11 14.11
C GLY A 89 -2.32 7.27 14.73
N ALA A 90 -2.91 8.13 13.90
CA ALA A 90 -3.75 9.23 14.36
C ALA A 90 -4.95 8.77 15.19
N ILE A 91 -5.62 7.69 14.77
CA ILE A 91 -6.75 7.11 15.48
C ILE A 91 -6.34 6.56 16.84
N LEU A 92 -5.20 5.86 16.93
CA LEU A 92 -4.71 5.27 18.17
C LEU A 92 -4.39 6.35 19.21
N GLU A 93 -3.77 7.45 18.78
CA GLU A 93 -3.50 8.64 19.62
C GLU A 93 -4.76 9.42 19.99
N GLY A 94 -5.87 9.19 19.28
CA GLY A 94 -7.15 9.84 19.55
C GLY A 94 -7.34 11.17 18.86
N GLY A 95 -6.71 11.34 17.70
CA GLY A 95 -6.92 12.50 16.84
C GLY A 95 -8.39 12.69 16.47
N SER A 96 -8.77 13.94 16.24
CA SER A 96 -10.11 14.30 15.80
C SER A 96 -10.41 13.74 14.41
N TYR A 97 -11.68 13.82 14.00
CA TYR A 97 -12.07 13.44 12.65
C TYR A 97 -11.32 14.28 11.60
N GLU A 98 -11.21 15.59 11.84
CA GLU A 98 -10.55 16.55 10.95
C GLU A 98 -9.04 16.26 10.83
N GLU A 99 -8.36 15.99 11.96
CA GLU A 99 -6.94 15.63 11.96
C GLU A 99 -6.69 14.33 11.20
N VAL A 100 -7.54 13.33 11.39
CA VAL A 100 -7.48 12.06 10.67
C VAL A 100 -7.64 12.27 9.17
N GLU A 101 -8.61 13.07 8.72
CA GLU A 101 -8.83 13.33 7.30
C GLU A 101 -7.74 14.21 6.67
N MET A 102 -7.17 15.16 7.42
CA MET A 102 -5.99 15.89 6.98
C MET A 102 -4.80 14.96 6.74
N LEU A 103 -4.55 14.05 7.70
CA LEU A 103 -3.48 13.06 7.60
C LEU A 103 -3.71 12.04 6.49
N ARG A 104 -4.97 11.67 6.23
CA ARG A 104 -5.35 10.84 5.08
C ARG A 104 -4.96 11.51 3.76
N ASN A 105 -5.34 12.77 3.57
CA ASN A 105 -5.00 13.52 2.36
C ASN A 105 -3.49 13.69 2.21
N PHE A 106 -2.78 13.98 3.30
CA PHE A 106 -1.32 14.02 3.31
C PHE A 106 -0.70 12.70 2.84
N ALA A 107 -1.11 11.57 3.44
CA ALA A 107 -0.59 10.25 3.11
C ALA A 107 -0.91 9.84 1.67
N ARG A 108 -2.07 10.25 1.15
CA ARG A 108 -2.45 10.05 -0.26
C ARG A 108 -1.44 10.68 -1.20
N TYR A 109 -1.15 11.96 -1.02
CA TYR A 109 -0.21 12.69 -1.88
C TYR A 109 1.22 12.16 -1.74
N VAL A 110 1.64 11.79 -0.53
CA VAL A 110 2.93 11.14 -0.30
C VAL A 110 3.01 9.81 -1.03
N GLY A 111 1.94 9.01 -1.03
CA GLY A 111 1.90 7.73 -1.74
C GLY A 111 1.95 7.86 -3.26
N LEU A 112 1.26 8.86 -3.82
CA LEU A 112 1.38 9.19 -5.24
C LEU A 112 2.80 9.64 -5.59
N LEU A 113 3.38 10.55 -4.81
CA LEU A 113 4.75 11.01 -4.99
C LEU A 113 5.76 9.86 -4.90
N TYR A 114 5.55 8.92 -3.97
CA TYR A 114 6.42 7.76 -3.81
C TYR A 114 6.46 6.93 -5.10
N GLN A 115 5.32 6.71 -5.75
CA GLN A 115 5.29 5.96 -7.00
C GLN A 115 5.98 6.71 -8.14
N VAL A 116 5.75 8.02 -8.28
CA VAL A 116 6.45 8.84 -9.27
C VAL A 116 7.97 8.76 -9.09
N VAL A 117 8.45 8.81 -7.84
CA VAL A 117 9.87 8.66 -7.55
C VAL A 117 10.37 7.24 -7.86
N ASP A 118 9.62 6.19 -7.50
CA ASP A 118 9.99 4.80 -7.80
C ASP A 118 10.11 4.55 -9.31
N ASP A 119 9.19 5.09 -10.10
CA ASP A 119 9.20 4.96 -11.57
C ASP A 119 10.40 5.70 -12.20
N ILE A 120 10.72 6.91 -11.71
CA ILE A 120 11.92 7.64 -12.14
C ILE A 120 13.19 6.87 -11.76
N LEU A 121 13.23 6.30 -10.55
CA LEU A 121 14.38 5.52 -10.08
C LEU A 121 14.56 4.23 -10.89
N ASP A 122 13.47 3.54 -11.28
CA ASP A 122 13.56 2.30 -12.06
C ASP A 122 14.23 2.49 -13.44
N VAL A 123 14.08 3.67 -14.04
CA VAL A 123 14.69 4.01 -15.34
C VAL A 123 16.08 4.68 -15.22
N THR A 124 16.35 5.38 -14.11
CA THR A 124 17.59 6.18 -13.94
C THR A 124 18.70 5.46 -13.17
N LYS A 125 18.39 4.48 -12.32
CA LYS A 125 19.35 3.81 -11.45
C LYS A 125 19.71 2.40 -11.91
N SER A 126 20.89 1.94 -11.52
CA SER A 126 21.33 0.57 -11.76
C SER A 126 20.68 -0.41 -10.76
N SER A 127 20.53 -1.69 -11.15
CA SER A 127 19.98 -2.73 -10.26
C SER A 127 20.75 -2.87 -8.93
N GLN A 128 22.06 -2.58 -8.98
CA GLN A 128 22.92 -2.64 -7.80
C GLN A 128 22.63 -1.51 -6.80
N GLU A 129 22.23 -0.33 -7.27
CA GLU A 129 21.84 0.81 -6.41
C GLU A 129 20.42 0.65 -5.85
N LEU A 130 19.52 -0.02 -6.57
CA LEU A 130 18.12 -0.19 -6.15
C LEU A 130 17.88 -1.42 -5.26
N GLY A 131 18.82 -2.38 -5.22
CA GLY A 131 18.62 -3.66 -4.53
C GLY A 131 17.49 -4.53 -5.13
N LYS A 132 16.97 -4.14 -6.30
CA LYS A 132 15.99 -4.86 -7.13
C LYS A 132 16.47 -4.87 -8.58
N ILE A 133 15.88 -5.73 -9.43
CA ILE A 133 16.13 -5.71 -10.87
C ILE A 133 15.60 -4.37 -11.42
N ALA A 134 16.50 -3.46 -11.81
CA ALA A 134 16.16 -2.19 -12.45
C ALA A 134 15.62 -2.44 -13.87
N ARG A 135 14.89 -1.46 -14.41
CA ARG A 135 14.29 -1.51 -15.76
C ARG A 135 13.27 -2.63 -15.93
N LYS A 136 12.57 -2.99 -14.86
CA LYS A 136 11.49 -3.98 -14.96
C LYS A 136 10.39 -3.47 -15.89
N ASP A 137 10.22 -2.15 -15.95
CA ASP A 137 9.16 -1.52 -16.73
C ASP A 137 9.52 -1.31 -18.20
N LEU A 138 10.80 -1.39 -18.59
CA LEU A 138 11.24 -1.33 -20.00
C LEU A 138 10.99 -2.63 -20.79
N GLY A 139 10.50 -3.69 -20.13
CA GLY A 139 9.97 -4.89 -20.80
C GLY A 139 8.54 -4.71 -21.33
N GLY A 140 7.84 -3.65 -20.91
CA GLY A 140 6.65 -3.12 -21.54
C GLY A 140 7.07 -2.01 -22.50
N VAL A 141 6.88 -2.24 -23.79
CA VAL A 141 7.24 -1.31 -24.86
C VAL A 141 6.49 0.02 -24.63
N TRP A 142 7.26 1.11 -24.51
CA TRP A 142 6.78 2.47 -24.78
C TRP A 142 6.37 2.61 -26.24
#